data_AF-A0A2E8KAT4-F1
#
_entry.id   AF-A0A2E8KAT4-F1
#
_cell.length_a   1.000
_cell.length_b   1.000
_cell.length_c   1.000
_cell.angle_alpha   90.00
_cell.angle_beta   90.00
_cell.angle_gamma   90.00
#
_symmetry.space_group_name_H-M   'P 1'
#
loop_
_entity.id
_entity.type
_entity.pdbx_description
1 polymer ?
#
loop_
_entity_poly.entity_id
_entity_poly.type
_entity_poly.pdbx_seq_one_letter_code
_entity_poly.pdbx_strand_id
1 'polypeptide(L)'
;MGIWTLASPAEAYRFARGEPPDLAGVGPVVLERPLDFMSVTDHAEWFDLLYICTDPEWSDDPYCNTMTEKNSPATGQLVFGKYVLPTITKAIPEPTPICQADEAHCTAVQSSQWQRVQIQTNQANDPCEFTTMVGFGWSATPDYSYNHQNIIFANSNVTERAIDYMHFPSP
;
A
#
# COMPACT_ATOMS: atom_id res chain seq x y z
N MET A 1 -15.93 6.04 5.64
CA MET A 1 -14.50 5.83 5.93
C MET A 1 -14.19 4.36 5.75
N GLY A 2 -13.31 4.06 4.80
CA GLY A 2 -12.75 2.73 4.59
C GLY A 2 -11.85 2.29 5.74
N ILE A 3 -11.60 0.99 5.85
CA ILE A 3 -10.46 0.41 6.58
C ILE A 3 -9.14 0.51 5.79
N TRP A 4 -9.18 0.93 4.53
CA TRP A 4 -8.02 1.23 3.70
C TRP A 4 -7.88 2.72 3.41
N THR A 5 -6.64 3.16 3.18
CA THR A 5 -6.31 4.55 2.85
C THR A 5 -6.62 4.81 1.36
N LEU A 6 -7.48 5.80 1.08
CA LEU A 6 -7.74 6.27 -0.30
C LEU A 6 -6.76 7.37 -0.74
N ALA A 7 -6.01 7.96 0.20
CA ALA A 7 -5.05 9.00 -0.09
C ALA A 7 -3.82 8.41 -0.80
N SER A 8 -3.42 9.05 -1.89
CA SER A 8 -2.21 8.76 -2.64
C SER A 8 -0.93 9.17 -1.87
N PRO A 9 0.24 8.61 -2.22
CA PRO A 9 1.52 9.11 -1.73
C PRO A 9 1.71 10.62 -1.96
N ALA A 10 1.27 11.15 -3.11
CA ALA A 10 1.32 12.57 -3.40
C ALA A 10 0.50 13.42 -2.41
N GLU A 11 -0.68 12.95 -1.99
CA GLU A 11 -1.48 13.62 -0.95
C GLU A 11 -0.78 13.59 0.41
N ALA A 12 -0.18 12.46 0.77
CA ALA A 12 0.59 12.33 2.01
C ALA A 12 1.78 13.30 2.05
N TYR A 13 2.52 13.46 0.93
CA TYR A 13 3.61 14.42 0.85
C TYR A 13 3.15 15.88 0.88
N ARG A 14 2.00 16.22 0.26
CA ARG A 14 1.41 17.56 0.40
C ARG A 14 1.05 17.84 1.86
N PHE A 15 0.47 16.87 2.55
CA PHE A 15 0.19 16.98 3.97
C PHE A 15 1.44 17.18 4.82
N ALA A 16 2.51 16.44 4.54
CA ALA A 16 3.80 16.61 5.20
C ALA A 16 4.39 18.01 5.03
N ARG A 17 4.09 18.68 3.92
CA ARG A 17 4.51 20.06 3.64
C ARG A 17 3.56 21.13 4.18
N GLY A 18 2.52 20.73 4.93
CA GLY A 18 1.60 21.62 5.64
C GLY A 18 0.30 21.92 4.90
N GLU A 19 0.03 21.27 3.76
CA GLU A 19 -1.26 21.40 3.08
C GLU A 19 -2.32 20.54 3.80
N PRO A 20 -3.54 21.05 4.07
CA PRO A 20 -4.56 20.23 4.72
C PRO A 20 -5.00 19.07 3.80
N PRO A 21 -5.17 17.84 4.33
CA PRO A 21 -5.65 16.72 3.54
C PRO A 21 -7.17 16.82 3.36
N ASP A 22 -7.69 16.30 2.24
CA ASP A 22 -9.13 16.13 2.05
C ASP A 22 -9.61 14.86 2.77
N LEU A 23 -9.93 15.00 4.04
CA LEU A 23 -10.44 13.91 4.87
C LEU A 23 -11.96 14.02 5.01
N ALA A 24 -12.67 13.16 4.28
CA ALA A 24 -14.13 13.11 4.31
C ALA A 24 -14.68 13.01 5.76
N GLY A 25 -15.42 14.03 6.19
CA GLY A 25 -16.09 14.06 7.49
C GLY A 25 -15.20 14.46 8.67
N VAL A 26 -13.96 14.86 8.43
CA VAL A 26 -13.06 15.44 9.45
C VAL A 26 -12.89 16.93 9.17
N GLY A 27 -12.83 17.75 10.22
CA GLY A 27 -12.45 19.16 10.09
C GLY A 27 -11.03 19.32 9.54
N PRO A 28 -10.58 20.55 9.20
CA PRO A 28 -9.24 20.77 8.68
C PRO A 28 -8.18 20.23 9.66
N VAL A 29 -7.38 19.28 9.19
CA VAL A 29 -6.23 18.72 9.93
C VAL A 29 -4.97 19.30 9.30
N VAL A 30 -4.08 19.88 10.11
CA VAL A 30 -2.78 20.38 9.67
C VAL A 30 -1.72 19.98 10.70
N LEU A 31 -0.48 19.82 10.24
CA LEU A 31 0.66 19.66 11.14
C LEU A 31 0.97 20.99 11.84
N GLU A 32 1.50 20.94 13.06
CA GLU A 32 1.97 22.14 13.78
C GLU A 32 3.08 22.86 13.00
N ARG A 33 3.91 22.10 12.29
CA ARG A 33 4.90 22.57 11.33
C ARG A 33 5.08 21.55 10.20
N PRO A 34 5.51 21.99 8.99
CA PRO A 34 5.94 21.07 7.94
C PRO A 34 7.09 20.15 8.39
N LEU A 35 7.14 18.95 7.80
CA LEU A 35 8.23 17.99 7.99
C LEU A 35 9.40 18.31 7.07
N ASP A 36 10.61 17.98 7.53
CA ASP A 36 11.85 18.15 6.74
C ASP A 36 12.06 16.97 5.76
N PHE A 37 11.54 15.79 6.12
CA PHE A 37 11.62 14.59 5.30
C PHE A 37 10.46 13.62 5.58
N MET A 38 10.13 12.78 4.59
CA MET A 38 9.12 11.73 4.75
C MET A 38 9.36 10.55 3.80
N SER A 39 9.07 9.34 4.27
CA SER A 39 8.85 8.17 3.41
C SER A 39 7.40 7.73 3.56
N VAL A 40 6.76 7.40 2.45
CA VAL A 40 5.43 6.75 2.44
C VAL A 40 5.68 5.28 2.15
N THR A 41 5.27 4.43 3.08
CA THR A 41 5.34 2.97 2.92
C THR A 41 3.92 2.41 2.98
N ASP A 42 3.69 1.38 2.17
CA ASP A 42 2.44 0.62 2.17
C ASP A 42 2.77 -0.86 1.94
N HIS A 43 1.82 -1.74 2.23
CA HIS A 43 1.97 -3.19 2.19
C HIS A 43 2.27 -3.67 0.77
N ALA A 44 3.53 -4.06 0.53
CA ALA A 44 4.00 -4.58 -0.75
C ALA A 44 3.21 -5.84 -1.16
N GLU A 45 2.73 -6.60 -0.17
CA GLU A 45 1.89 -7.79 -0.37
C GLU A 45 0.56 -7.49 -1.07
N TRP A 46 0.12 -6.23 -1.12
CA TRP A 46 -1.18 -5.88 -1.71
C TRP A 46 -1.08 -4.85 -2.83
N PHE A 47 0.12 -4.62 -3.36
CA PHE A 47 0.33 -3.80 -4.57
C PHE A 47 -0.33 -4.41 -5.82
N ASP A 48 -0.78 -5.66 -5.76
CA ASP A 48 -1.68 -6.24 -6.75
C ASP A 48 -3.16 -6.03 -6.36
N LEU A 49 -3.66 -6.78 -5.39
CA LEU A 49 -5.04 -6.94 -5.00
C LEU A 49 -5.75 -5.62 -4.74
N LEU A 50 -5.18 -4.75 -3.91
CA LEU A 50 -5.83 -3.48 -3.57
C LEU A 50 -6.05 -2.66 -4.83
N TYR A 51 -5.07 -2.66 -5.73
CA TYR A 51 -5.17 -1.89 -6.94
C TYR A 51 -6.05 -2.53 -8.01
N ILE A 52 -6.04 -3.86 -8.17
CA ILE A 52 -7.03 -4.54 -9.02
C ILE A 52 -8.45 -4.20 -8.55
N CYS A 53 -8.68 -4.21 -7.24
CA CYS A 53 -10.01 -4.00 -6.67
C CYS A 53 -10.42 -2.54 -6.49
N THR A 54 -9.53 -1.58 -6.68
CA THR A 54 -9.83 -0.14 -6.54
C THR A 54 -9.64 0.65 -7.83
N ASP A 55 -8.93 0.09 -8.82
CA ASP A 55 -8.84 0.68 -10.16
C ASP A 55 -10.15 0.43 -10.93
N PRO A 56 -10.83 1.48 -11.43
CA PRO A 56 -12.10 1.34 -12.13
C PRO A 56 -12.05 0.44 -13.37
N GLU A 57 -10.87 0.24 -13.96
CA GLU A 57 -10.70 -0.64 -15.11
C GLU A 57 -10.81 -2.14 -14.74
N TRP A 58 -10.52 -2.48 -13.48
CA TRP A 58 -10.35 -3.87 -13.02
C TRP A 58 -11.22 -4.26 -11.81
N SER A 59 -11.95 -3.30 -11.23
CA SER A 59 -12.69 -3.48 -9.98
C SER A 59 -13.98 -4.31 -10.08
N ASP A 60 -14.42 -4.68 -11.30
CA ASP A 60 -15.71 -5.37 -11.53
C ASP A 60 -15.69 -6.88 -11.20
N ASP A 61 -14.54 -7.43 -10.79
CA ASP A 61 -14.45 -8.83 -10.38
C ASP A 61 -15.22 -9.07 -9.04
N PRO A 62 -16.11 -10.08 -8.95
CA PRO A 62 -16.84 -10.38 -7.72
C PRO A 62 -15.95 -10.66 -6.49
N TYR A 63 -14.70 -11.06 -6.71
CA TYR A 63 -13.70 -11.22 -5.66
C TYR A 63 -13.45 -9.89 -4.93
N CYS A 64 -13.55 -8.75 -5.62
CA CYS A 64 -13.34 -7.40 -5.09
C CYS A 64 -14.53 -6.85 -4.28
N ASN A 65 -15.74 -7.40 -4.43
CA ASN A 65 -16.95 -6.92 -3.74
C ASN A 65 -16.78 -6.87 -2.21
N THR A 66 -16.07 -7.83 -1.62
CA THR A 66 -15.85 -7.79 -0.15
C THR A 66 -14.99 -6.58 0.21
N MET A 67 -13.96 -6.28 -0.57
CA MET A 67 -13.09 -5.14 -0.35
C MET A 67 -13.81 -3.81 -0.56
N THR A 68 -14.66 -3.69 -1.58
CA THR A 68 -15.36 -2.43 -1.90
C THR A 68 -16.59 -2.21 -1.02
N GLU A 69 -17.39 -3.25 -0.74
CA GLU A 69 -18.64 -3.12 0.01
C GLU A 69 -18.48 -3.28 1.52
N LYS A 70 -17.48 -4.03 2.00
CA LYS A 70 -17.28 -4.29 3.44
C LYS A 70 -16.16 -3.44 4.04
N ASN A 71 -15.82 -2.35 3.38
CA ASN A 71 -14.81 -1.37 3.78
C ASN A 71 -15.34 -0.41 4.86
N SER A 72 -15.81 -0.90 6.00
CA SER A 72 -16.28 -0.03 7.09
C SER A 72 -15.77 -0.54 8.44
N PRO A 73 -15.69 0.32 9.47
CA PRO A 73 -15.30 -0.14 10.81
C PRO A 73 -16.17 -1.29 11.35
N ALA A 74 -17.44 -1.38 10.95
CA ALA A 74 -18.36 -2.42 11.40
C ALA A 74 -18.21 -3.77 10.66
N THR A 75 -17.64 -3.75 9.46
CA THR A 75 -17.57 -4.92 8.55
C THR A 75 -16.15 -5.28 8.14
N GLY A 76 -15.15 -4.50 8.56
CA GLY A 76 -13.75 -4.65 8.18
C GLY A 76 -13.13 -5.99 8.57
N GLN A 77 -13.64 -6.66 9.61
CA GLN A 77 -13.24 -8.02 9.97
C GLN A 77 -13.48 -9.04 8.83
N LEU A 78 -14.46 -8.79 7.94
CA LEU A 78 -14.71 -9.65 6.78
C LEU A 78 -13.63 -9.48 5.72
N VAL A 79 -13.17 -8.24 5.50
CA VAL A 79 -12.04 -7.94 4.61
C VAL A 79 -10.76 -8.54 5.19
N PHE A 80 -10.52 -8.35 6.49
CA PHE A 80 -9.38 -8.93 7.19
C PHE A 80 -9.35 -10.46 7.04
N GLY A 81 -10.48 -11.13 7.31
CA GLY A 81 -10.59 -12.57 7.19
C GLY A 81 -10.39 -13.09 5.76
N LYS A 82 -10.87 -12.35 4.75
CA LYS A 82 -10.80 -12.78 3.35
C LYS A 82 -9.45 -12.53 2.70
N TYR A 83 -8.76 -11.44 3.03
CA TYR A 83 -7.56 -11.02 2.32
C TYR A 83 -6.30 -11.05 3.20
N VAL A 84 -6.36 -10.56 4.43
CA VAL A 84 -5.17 -10.46 5.29
C VAL A 84 -4.75 -11.81 5.85
N LEU A 85 -5.70 -12.60 6.38
CA LEU A 85 -5.41 -13.93 6.92
C LEU A 85 -4.69 -14.84 5.90
N PRO A 86 -5.20 -15.06 4.67
CA PRO A 86 -4.54 -15.98 3.75
C PRO A 86 -3.22 -15.48 3.17
N THR A 87 -2.99 -14.17 3.12
CA THR A 87 -1.82 -13.58 2.44
C THR A 87 -0.61 -13.38 3.34
N ILE A 88 -0.79 -12.97 4.61
CA ILE A 88 0.35 -12.63 5.49
C ILE A 88 0.42 -13.39 6.81
N THR A 89 -0.60 -14.18 7.18
CA THR A 89 -0.62 -14.87 8.49
C THR A 89 -0.22 -16.35 8.44
N LYS A 90 -0.19 -16.96 7.25
CA LYS A 90 0.26 -18.35 7.07
C LYS A 90 1.79 -18.41 7.02
N ALA A 91 2.37 -19.50 7.52
CA ALA A 91 3.80 -19.80 7.36
C ALA A 91 4.20 -19.99 5.88
N ILE A 92 3.27 -20.47 5.05
CA ILE A 92 3.40 -20.52 3.60
C ILE A 92 2.26 -19.67 3.05
N PRO A 93 2.51 -18.40 2.69
CA PRO A 93 1.50 -17.55 2.08
C PRO A 93 1.16 -18.06 0.68
N GLU A 94 -0.06 -17.78 0.24
CA GLU A 94 -0.54 -18.11 -1.11
C GLU A 94 -1.05 -16.84 -1.78
N PRO A 95 -0.79 -16.64 -3.09
CA PRO A 95 -1.39 -15.54 -3.84
C PRO A 95 -2.92 -15.60 -3.75
N THR A 96 -3.56 -14.45 -3.91
CA THR A 96 -5.02 -14.38 -3.94
C THR A 96 -5.60 -15.16 -5.13
N PRO A 97 -6.84 -15.67 -5.07
CA PRO A 97 -7.48 -16.38 -6.19
C PRO A 97 -7.43 -15.64 -7.53
N ILE A 98 -7.57 -14.31 -7.54
CA ILE A 98 -7.45 -13.51 -8.77
C ILE A 98 -6.03 -13.55 -9.36
N CYS A 99 -4.99 -13.57 -8.50
CA CYS A 99 -3.60 -13.68 -8.92
C CYS A 99 -3.17 -15.11 -9.24
N GLN A 100 -3.83 -16.12 -8.67
CA GLN A 100 -3.68 -17.51 -9.10
C GLN A 100 -4.29 -17.75 -10.49
N ALA A 101 -5.38 -17.03 -10.81
CA ALA A 101 -6.04 -17.13 -12.11
C ALA A 101 -5.26 -16.42 -13.24
N ASP A 102 -4.62 -15.29 -12.92
CA ASP A 102 -3.78 -14.53 -13.87
C ASP A 102 -2.55 -13.90 -13.18
N GLU A 103 -1.49 -14.69 -13.05
CA GLU A 103 -0.23 -14.28 -12.41
C GLU A 103 0.46 -13.14 -13.19
N ALA A 104 0.36 -13.18 -14.52
CA ALA A 104 0.99 -12.17 -15.37
C ALA A 104 0.33 -10.80 -15.18
N HIS A 105 -1.00 -10.77 -15.09
CA HIS A 105 -1.74 -9.56 -14.76
C HIS A 105 -1.38 -9.03 -13.38
N CYS A 106 -1.39 -9.87 -12.33
CA CYS A 106 -1.01 -9.40 -10.98
C CYS A 106 0.43 -8.88 -10.92
N THR A 107 1.37 -9.55 -11.58
CA THR A 107 2.76 -9.08 -11.69
C THR A 107 2.84 -7.70 -12.36
N ALA A 108 2.07 -7.49 -13.44
CA ALA A 108 2.03 -6.21 -14.15
C ALA A 108 1.42 -5.10 -13.29
N VAL A 109 0.33 -5.40 -12.57
CA VAL A 109 -0.29 -4.45 -11.63
C VAL A 109 0.69 -4.11 -10.52
N GLN A 110 1.25 -5.10 -9.82
CA GLN A 110 2.23 -4.89 -8.75
C GLN A 110 3.38 -3.97 -9.20
N SER A 111 3.95 -4.24 -10.38
CA SER A 111 5.03 -3.43 -10.94
C SER A 111 4.57 -1.99 -11.25
N SER A 112 3.37 -1.84 -11.79
CA SER A 112 2.78 -0.52 -12.08
C SER A 112 2.55 0.30 -10.81
N GLN A 113 2.13 -0.33 -9.71
CA GLN A 113 1.96 0.36 -8.43
C GLN A 113 3.28 0.75 -7.80
N TRP A 114 4.25 -0.15 -7.84
CA TRP A 114 5.57 0.17 -7.34
C TRP A 114 6.18 1.35 -8.10
N GLN A 115 6.00 1.40 -9.42
CA GLN A 115 6.40 2.56 -10.22
C GLN A 115 5.63 3.83 -9.85
N ARG A 116 4.32 3.74 -9.58
CA ARG A 116 3.52 4.90 -9.14
C ARG A 116 4.02 5.47 -7.81
N VAL A 117 4.38 4.62 -6.84
CA VAL A 117 5.00 5.05 -5.57
C VAL A 117 6.30 5.79 -5.86
N GLN A 118 7.21 5.17 -6.63
CA GLN A 118 8.49 5.79 -7.01
C GLN A 118 8.31 7.16 -7.69
N ILE A 119 7.40 7.25 -8.66
CA ILE A 119 7.15 8.49 -9.40
C ILE A 119 6.66 9.59 -8.46
N GLN A 120 5.63 9.31 -7.65
CA GLN A 120 5.05 10.31 -6.75
C GLN A 120 6.02 10.73 -5.65
N THR A 121 6.81 9.80 -5.12
CA THR A 121 7.88 10.10 -4.17
C THR A 121 8.93 11.02 -4.78
N ASN A 122 9.47 10.67 -5.96
CA ASN A 122 10.50 11.47 -6.61
C ASN A 122 9.99 12.85 -7.03
N GLN A 123 8.73 12.96 -7.49
CA GLN A 123 8.11 14.25 -7.84
C GLN A 123 7.88 15.15 -6.62
N ALA A 124 7.66 14.57 -5.45
CA ALA A 124 7.47 15.33 -4.22
C ALA A 124 8.79 15.80 -3.57
N ASN A 125 9.94 15.23 -3.98
CA ASN A 125 11.24 15.63 -3.47
C ASN A 125 11.61 17.04 -3.92
N ASP A 126 11.94 17.91 -2.97
CA ASP A 126 12.40 19.28 -3.21
C ASP A 126 13.76 19.48 -2.52
N PRO A 127 14.89 19.29 -3.24
CA PRO A 127 16.21 19.34 -2.64
C PRO A 127 16.45 20.63 -1.83
N CYS A 128 17.01 20.48 -0.63
CA CYS A 128 17.25 21.54 0.36
C CYS A 128 16.01 22.04 1.12
N GLU A 129 14.79 21.70 0.71
CA GLU A 129 13.55 22.13 1.37
C GLU A 129 12.77 20.95 1.97
N PHE A 130 12.64 19.84 1.23
CA PHE A 130 11.92 18.64 1.65
C PHE A 130 12.47 17.37 0.99
N THR A 131 12.95 16.43 1.80
CA THR A 131 13.51 15.17 1.30
C THR A 131 12.50 14.02 1.33
N THR A 132 12.27 13.37 0.21
CA THR A 132 11.49 12.14 0.17
C THR A 132 12.38 10.91 0.00
N MET A 133 11.96 9.80 0.59
CA MET A 133 12.63 8.52 0.40
C MET A 133 11.63 7.49 -0.11
N VAL A 134 12.01 6.80 -1.18
CA VAL A 134 11.24 5.69 -1.74
C VAL A 134 11.29 4.53 -0.76
N GLY A 135 10.14 3.92 -0.49
CA GLY A 135 10.06 2.77 0.40
C GLY A 135 8.77 1.98 0.24
N PHE A 136 8.76 0.79 0.83
CA PHE A 136 7.59 -0.06 0.94
C PHE A 136 7.58 -0.77 2.31
N GLY A 137 6.42 -1.24 2.73
CA GLY A 137 6.24 -2.10 3.89
C GLY A 137 6.33 -3.56 3.49
N TRP A 138 7.11 -4.33 4.23
CA TRP A 138 7.14 -5.78 4.16
C TRP A 138 6.53 -6.33 5.45
N SER A 139 5.50 -7.16 5.34
CA SER A 139 4.72 -7.66 6.47
C SER A 139 4.57 -9.17 6.44
N ALA A 140 5.09 -9.81 7.48
CA ALA A 140 4.95 -11.24 7.71
C ALA A 140 4.45 -11.47 9.13
N THR A 141 3.31 -12.15 9.26
CA THR A 141 2.70 -12.49 10.56
C THR A 141 2.50 -14.00 10.75
N PRO A 142 3.44 -14.88 10.31
CA PRO A 142 3.24 -16.31 10.37
C PRO A 142 2.97 -16.78 11.80
N ASP A 143 1.92 -17.56 11.99
CA ASP A 143 1.52 -18.08 13.30
C ASP A 143 1.39 -16.98 14.38
N TYR A 144 0.93 -15.80 13.97
CA TYR A 144 0.77 -14.60 14.82
C TYR A 144 2.09 -14.00 15.31
N SER A 145 3.21 -14.29 14.65
CA SER A 145 4.51 -13.67 14.88
C SER A 145 4.66 -12.39 14.05
N TYR A 146 4.34 -11.24 14.63
CA TYR A 146 4.24 -9.97 13.90
C TYR A 146 5.61 -9.38 13.52
N ASN A 147 6.00 -9.55 12.26
CA ASN A 147 7.14 -8.89 11.65
C ASN A 147 6.65 -7.85 10.64
N HIS A 148 6.87 -6.58 10.95
CA HIS A 148 6.53 -5.47 10.06
C HIS A 148 7.77 -4.62 9.87
N GLN A 149 8.23 -4.50 8.63
CA GLN A 149 9.48 -3.82 8.30
C GLN A 149 9.21 -2.73 7.27
N ASN A 150 9.78 -1.56 7.49
CA ASN A 150 9.82 -0.51 6.47
C ASN A 150 11.15 -0.60 5.75
N ILE A 151 11.10 -0.87 4.45
CA ILE A 151 12.28 -0.88 3.57
C ILE A 151 12.37 0.49 2.92
N ILE A 152 13.43 1.24 3.25
CA ILE A 152 13.63 2.61 2.78
C ILE A 152 14.93 2.65 1.98
N PHE A 153 14.84 3.10 0.73
CA PHE A 153 15.99 3.18 -0.16
C PHE A 153 16.75 4.48 0.06
N ALA A 154 18.08 4.38 -0.02
CA ALA A 154 18.97 5.54 0.12
C ALA A 154 18.86 6.53 -1.04
N ASN A 155 18.34 6.09 -2.20
CA ASN A 155 18.16 6.92 -3.39
C ASN A 155 17.13 6.27 -4.35
N SER A 156 16.96 6.84 -5.53
CA SER A 156 16.01 6.39 -6.55
C SER A 156 16.42 5.12 -7.31
N ASN A 157 17.62 4.57 -7.05
CA ASN A 157 18.01 3.25 -7.56
C ASN A 157 17.41 2.17 -6.64
N VAL A 158 16.24 1.69 -7.03
CA VAL A 158 15.45 0.73 -6.25
C VAL A 158 15.27 -0.59 -6.99
N THR A 159 14.73 -1.59 -6.32
CA THR A 159 14.40 -2.89 -6.94
C THR A 159 13.32 -2.74 -8.02
N GLU A 160 13.34 -3.61 -9.03
CA GLU A 160 12.33 -3.61 -10.10
C GLU A 160 10.92 -3.85 -9.57
N ARG A 161 10.80 -4.65 -8.50
CA ARG A 161 9.55 -4.93 -7.78
C ARG A 161 9.74 -4.65 -6.28
N ALA A 162 8.66 -4.28 -5.61
CA ALA A 162 8.64 -4.29 -4.15
C ALA A 162 8.73 -5.75 -3.67
N ILE A 163 9.61 -6.02 -2.71
CA ILE A 163 9.80 -7.36 -2.15
C ILE A 163 8.73 -7.54 -1.08
N ASP A 164 7.95 -8.61 -1.16
CA ASP A 164 6.82 -8.89 -0.27
C ASP A 164 6.90 -10.29 0.34
N TYR A 165 6.17 -10.54 1.42
CA TYR A 165 6.18 -11.84 2.09
C TYR A 165 5.58 -12.99 1.26
N MET A 166 4.62 -12.70 0.38
CA MET A 166 3.94 -13.75 -0.42
C MET A 166 4.90 -14.40 -1.43
N HIS A 167 5.78 -13.62 -2.02
CA HIS A 167 6.74 -14.09 -3.02
C HIS A 167 8.15 -14.33 -2.46
N PHE A 168 8.49 -13.65 -1.36
CA PHE A 168 9.79 -13.73 -0.69
C PHE A 168 9.61 -13.96 0.83
N PRO A 169 9.19 -15.17 1.26
CA PRO A 169 8.80 -15.45 2.64
C PRO A 169 9.98 -15.57 3.62
N SER A 170 11.21 -15.58 3.12
CA SER A 170 12.43 -15.56 3.93
C SER A 170 13.08 -14.18 3.82
N PRO A 171 13.34 -13.49 4.96
CA PRO A 171 14.06 -12.22 4.97
C PRO A 171 15.53 -12.37 4.53
#